data_AF-A0A7S0NRY4-F1
#
_entry.id   AF-A0A7S0NRY4-F1
#
_cell.length_a   1.000
_cell.length_b   1.000
_cell.length_c   1.000
_cell.angle_alpha   90.00
_cell.angle_beta   90.00
_cell.angle_gamma   90.00
#
_symmetry.space_group_name_H-M   'P 1'
#
loop_
_entity.id
_entity.type
_entity.pdbx_description
1 polymer ?
#
loop_
_entity_poly.entity_id
_entity_poly.type
_entity_poly.pdbx_seq_one_letter_code
_entity_poly.pdbx_strand_id
1 'polypeptide(L)'
;PPPPLEPPSPSPDSPPSEPPGSPPSEPSQSPSPLPPSPPLPSPPSTSPPPPLPPPSPPPPLPPSPSLPLPSLPPSFSWRVVGSLTTAAIWDVRSLRFYSNRSASSNSVIAPSSSLSSGFHPGFPADDAVLLPQGPGFWGGRPDRDGLLYLGGVLPSAAPVLYVEVTELGGHVAGAVELEALSLYGAWRSVPTKQRKDGNVWKLMVGAPSMPSSPPPPSTNPMKPPSSPPPSPTELPVQPPPPTSPPWPPLQPLWEVLL
;
A
#
# COMPACT_ATOMS: atom_id res chain seq x y z
N PRO A 1 -42.55 -7.96 -46.43
CA PRO A 1 -42.75 -7.14 -45.20
C PRO A 1 -42.09 -5.77 -45.40
N PRO A 2 -42.81 -4.65 -45.24
CA PRO A 2 -42.20 -3.33 -45.30
C PRO A 2 -41.25 -3.10 -44.11
N PRO A 3 -40.21 -2.26 -44.26
CA PRO A 3 -39.29 -1.97 -43.17
C PRO A 3 -39.98 -1.17 -42.04
N PRO A 4 -39.52 -1.31 -40.79
CA PRO A 4 -40.06 -0.55 -39.66
C PRO A 4 -39.78 0.94 -39.81
N LEU A 5 -40.78 1.76 -39.50
CA LEU A 5 -40.67 3.23 -39.46
C LEU A 5 -39.76 3.65 -38.29
N GLU A 6 -38.76 4.47 -38.59
CA GLU A 6 -37.86 5.09 -37.61
C GLU A 6 -38.63 6.09 -36.71
N PRO A 7 -38.38 6.08 -35.38
CA PRO A 7 -38.99 7.05 -34.48
C PRO A 7 -38.35 8.46 -34.63
N PRO A 8 -39.12 9.53 -34.39
CA PRO A 8 -38.64 10.90 -34.54
C PRO A 8 -37.58 11.28 -33.50
N SER A 9 -36.56 12.01 -33.96
CA SER A 9 -35.50 12.59 -33.12
C SER A 9 -36.04 13.66 -32.16
N PRO A 10 -35.63 13.68 -30.87
CA PRO A 10 -35.96 14.76 -29.96
C PRO A 10 -35.16 16.03 -30.28
N SER A 11 -35.85 17.17 -30.32
CA SER A 11 -35.26 18.50 -30.50
C SER A 11 -34.40 18.93 -29.30
N PRO A 12 -33.27 19.63 -29.52
CA PRO A 12 -32.50 20.24 -28.45
C PRO A 12 -32.90 21.71 -28.32
N ASP A 13 -33.48 22.13 -27.21
CA ASP A 13 -33.29 23.51 -26.73
C ASP A 13 -33.81 23.72 -25.32
N SER A 14 -32.89 23.89 -24.39
CA SER A 14 -33.13 24.63 -23.15
C SER A 14 -31.78 25.15 -22.65
N PRO A 15 -31.53 26.47 -22.68
CA PRO A 15 -30.31 27.03 -22.16
C PRO A 15 -30.25 26.92 -20.62
N PRO A 16 -29.09 26.62 -20.03
CA PRO A 16 -28.94 26.54 -18.58
C PRO A 16 -29.06 27.93 -17.94
N SER A 17 -29.89 28.02 -16.91
CA SER A 17 -30.04 29.21 -16.06
C SER A 17 -28.75 29.51 -15.29
N GLU A 18 -28.31 30.77 -15.34
CA GLU A 18 -27.17 31.28 -14.56
C GLU A 18 -27.40 31.13 -13.04
N PRO A 19 -26.40 30.66 -12.28
CA PRO A 19 -26.46 30.66 -10.82
C PRO A 19 -26.20 32.06 -10.22
N PRO A 20 -26.86 32.41 -9.10
CA PRO A 20 -26.71 33.70 -8.43
C PRO A 20 -25.32 33.88 -7.80
N GLY A 21 -24.82 35.10 -7.91
CA GLY A 21 -23.47 35.52 -7.50
C GLY A 21 -23.14 35.34 -6.02
N SER A 22 -21.87 35.03 -5.77
CA SER A 22 -21.29 34.83 -4.45
C SER A 22 -21.25 36.11 -3.62
N PRO A 23 -21.44 36.02 -2.28
CA PRO A 23 -21.32 37.16 -1.37
C PRO A 23 -19.86 37.62 -1.15
N PRO A 24 -19.66 38.87 -0.70
CA PRO A 24 -18.34 39.47 -0.53
C PRO A 24 -17.56 38.87 0.65
N SER A 25 -16.27 38.61 0.42
CA SER A 25 -15.32 38.09 1.41
C SER A 25 -15.04 39.09 2.54
N GLU A 26 -15.12 38.60 3.78
CA GLU A 26 -14.85 39.35 5.01
C GLU A 26 -13.32 39.57 5.22
N PRO A 27 -12.89 40.73 5.75
CA PRO A 27 -11.47 41.04 5.92
C PRO A 27 -10.83 40.24 7.07
N SER A 28 -9.76 39.52 6.71
CA SER A 28 -8.95 38.68 7.61
C SER A 28 -8.21 39.54 8.65
N GLN A 29 -8.54 39.36 9.93
CA GLN A 29 -7.87 40.04 11.05
C GLN A 29 -6.53 39.34 11.35
N SER A 30 -5.44 40.09 11.17
CA SER A 30 -4.08 39.66 11.47
C SER A 30 -3.85 39.65 12.99
N PRO A 31 -3.47 38.51 13.62
CA PRO A 31 -3.20 38.48 15.05
C PRO A 31 -1.90 39.23 15.39
N SER A 32 -1.97 40.07 16.42
CA SER A 32 -0.84 40.87 16.91
C SER A 32 0.30 39.99 17.46
N PRO A 33 1.57 40.39 17.28
CA PRO A 33 2.72 39.65 17.79
C PRO A 33 2.76 39.66 19.32
N LEU A 34 3.04 38.49 19.91
CA LEU A 34 3.24 38.32 21.35
C LEU A 34 4.54 39.02 21.81
N PRO A 35 4.55 39.56 23.04
CA PRO A 35 5.73 40.22 23.60
C PRO A 35 6.86 39.22 23.88
N PRO A 36 8.13 39.67 23.84
CA PRO A 36 9.29 38.83 24.10
C PRO A 36 9.35 38.42 25.58
N SER A 37 9.58 37.13 25.82
CA SER A 37 9.76 36.56 27.16
C SER A 37 11.01 37.12 27.85
N PRO A 38 10.97 37.31 29.19
CA PRO A 38 12.12 37.80 29.95
C PRO A 38 13.28 36.79 29.97
N PRO A 39 14.53 37.26 30.08
CA PRO A 39 15.71 36.40 30.13
C PRO A 39 15.72 35.56 31.41
N LEU A 40 15.93 34.26 31.24
CA LEU A 40 16.09 33.32 32.37
C LEU A 40 17.39 33.62 33.13
N PRO A 41 17.40 33.50 34.47
CA PRO A 41 18.61 33.64 35.27
C PRO A 41 19.63 32.55 34.95
N SER A 42 20.90 32.96 34.85
CA SER A 42 22.01 32.07 34.58
C SER A 42 22.20 31.06 35.72
N PRO A 43 22.36 29.77 35.43
CA PRO A 43 22.57 28.76 36.47
C PRO A 43 23.93 28.96 37.17
N PRO A 44 24.04 28.57 38.45
CA PRO A 44 25.28 28.65 39.20
C PRO A 44 26.36 27.75 38.57
N SER A 45 27.57 28.30 38.45
CA SER A 45 28.76 27.60 37.96
C SER A 45 29.17 26.51 38.94
N THR A 46 28.74 25.28 38.67
CA THR A 46 29.28 24.08 39.31
C THR A 46 30.52 23.64 38.53
N SER A 47 31.66 23.61 39.21
CA SER A 47 32.90 23.08 38.65
C SER A 47 32.68 21.66 38.14
N PRO A 48 33.10 21.33 36.91
CA PRO A 48 32.86 20.02 36.34
C PRO A 48 33.64 18.96 37.14
N PRO A 49 33.01 17.82 37.46
CA PRO A 49 33.71 16.72 38.11
C PRO A 49 34.84 16.20 37.21
N PRO A 50 35.90 15.63 37.80
CA PRO A 50 37.00 15.05 37.04
C PRO A 50 36.47 13.98 36.07
N PRO A 51 37.07 13.87 34.86
CA PRO A 51 36.62 12.92 33.85
C PRO A 51 36.73 11.49 34.40
N LEU A 52 35.60 10.79 34.41
CA LEU A 52 35.57 9.37 34.71
C LEU A 52 36.45 8.61 33.70
N PRO A 53 37.19 7.59 34.15
CA PRO A 53 37.91 6.72 33.24
C PRO A 53 36.92 6.12 32.22
N PRO A 54 37.32 6.00 30.95
CA PRO A 54 36.43 5.49 29.91
C PRO A 54 35.97 4.08 30.31
N PRO A 55 34.65 3.80 30.23
CA PRO A 55 34.15 2.47 30.52
C PRO A 55 34.80 1.47 29.58
N SER A 56 35.22 0.32 30.12
CA SER A 56 35.74 -0.79 29.32
C SER A 56 34.76 -1.09 28.18
N PRO A 57 35.25 -1.31 26.95
CA PRO A 57 34.38 -1.62 25.82
C PRO A 57 33.53 -2.84 26.18
N PRO A 58 32.21 -2.80 25.94
CA PRO A 58 31.37 -3.96 26.18
C PRO A 58 31.90 -5.15 25.36
N PRO A 59 31.83 -6.38 25.89
CA PRO A 59 32.23 -7.55 25.13
C PRO A 59 31.48 -7.57 23.79
N PRO A 60 32.15 -7.99 22.69
CA PRO A 60 31.50 -8.07 21.40
C PRO A 60 30.26 -8.96 21.53
N LEU A 61 29.09 -8.39 21.22
CA LEU A 61 27.84 -9.13 21.18
C LEU A 61 28.03 -10.34 20.25
N PRO A 62 27.55 -11.53 20.63
CA PRO A 62 27.58 -12.67 19.73
C PRO A 62 26.89 -12.28 18.41
N PRO A 63 27.36 -12.77 17.25
CA PRO A 63 26.70 -12.50 15.98
C PRO A 63 25.24 -12.93 16.12
N SER A 64 24.32 -11.96 16.08
CA SER A 64 22.89 -12.26 16.10
C SER A 64 22.61 -13.26 14.98
N PRO A 65 21.95 -14.39 15.28
CA PRO A 65 21.55 -15.33 14.23
C PRO A 65 20.76 -14.54 13.20
N SER A 66 21.26 -14.52 11.96
CA SER A 66 20.58 -13.90 10.82
C SER A 66 19.25 -14.61 10.65
N LEU A 67 18.19 -14.09 11.26
CA LEU A 67 16.85 -14.60 11.06
C LEU A 67 16.57 -14.55 9.55
N PRO A 68 16.03 -15.63 8.95
CA PRO A 68 15.65 -15.61 7.56
C PRO A 68 14.71 -14.41 7.36
N LEU A 69 15.11 -13.50 6.46
CA LEU A 69 14.31 -12.30 6.23
C LEU A 69 12.89 -12.73 5.85
N PRO A 70 11.84 -12.06 6.35
CA PRO A 70 10.48 -12.35 5.96
C PRO A 70 10.36 -12.11 4.46
N SER A 71 10.39 -13.18 3.68
CA SER A 71 10.03 -13.16 2.27
C SER A 71 8.62 -12.61 2.20
N LEU A 72 8.40 -11.59 1.37
CA LEU A 72 7.08 -11.03 1.15
C LEU A 72 6.12 -12.18 0.81
N PRO A 73 5.02 -12.36 1.57
CA PRO A 73 4.14 -13.49 1.34
C PRO A 73 3.53 -13.35 -0.08
N PRO A 74 3.49 -14.43 -0.86
CA PRO A 74 2.75 -14.41 -2.11
C PRO A 74 1.28 -14.11 -1.81
N SER A 75 0.65 -13.31 -2.67
CA SER A 75 -0.77 -12.95 -2.52
C SER A 75 -1.50 -13.15 -3.84
N PHE A 76 -2.79 -13.48 -3.73
CA PHE A 76 -3.72 -13.54 -4.86
C PHE A 76 -4.28 -12.17 -5.24
N SER A 77 -4.12 -11.14 -4.42
CA SER A 77 -4.74 -9.84 -4.69
C SER A 77 -3.84 -8.70 -4.26
N TRP A 78 -3.61 -7.80 -5.20
CA TRP A 78 -2.73 -6.65 -5.04
C TRP A 78 -3.48 -5.39 -5.48
N ARG A 79 -3.29 -4.29 -4.75
CA ARG A 79 -3.84 -2.99 -5.14
C ARG A 79 -2.87 -1.88 -4.83
N VAL A 80 -2.96 -0.82 -5.62
CA VAL A 80 -2.30 0.45 -5.33
C VAL A 80 -3.35 1.40 -4.78
N VAL A 81 -3.10 1.93 -3.60
CA VAL A 81 -3.91 2.94 -2.94
C VAL A 81 -3.33 4.31 -3.26
N GLY A 82 -4.15 5.21 -3.77
CA GLY A 82 -3.78 6.60 -4.07
C GLY A 82 -4.21 7.53 -2.95
N SER A 83 -3.28 8.36 -2.48
CA SER A 83 -3.62 9.52 -1.64
C SER A 83 -3.85 10.74 -2.54
N LEU A 84 -4.98 11.42 -2.33
CA LEU A 84 -5.34 12.58 -3.12
C LEU A 84 -4.89 13.87 -2.44
N THR A 85 -4.46 14.83 -3.25
CA THR A 85 -4.10 16.17 -2.77
C THR A 85 -5.26 17.16 -2.82
N THR A 86 -6.17 17.04 -3.80
CA THR A 86 -7.19 18.07 -4.04
C THR A 86 -8.52 17.59 -4.62
N ALA A 87 -8.52 16.59 -5.51
CA ALA A 87 -9.74 16.11 -6.17
C ALA A 87 -10.04 14.66 -5.78
N ALA A 88 -11.30 14.33 -5.48
CA ALA A 88 -11.81 12.98 -5.18
C ALA A 88 -11.78 12.01 -6.41
N ILE A 89 -10.81 12.17 -7.30
CA ILE A 89 -10.75 11.53 -8.61
C ILE A 89 -9.29 11.15 -8.90
N TRP A 90 -9.10 9.97 -9.49
CA TRP A 90 -7.79 9.51 -9.93
C TRP A 90 -7.91 8.78 -11.26
N ASP A 91 -7.29 9.31 -12.30
CA ASP A 91 -7.34 8.70 -13.64
C ASP A 91 -6.06 7.91 -13.90
N VAL A 92 -6.20 6.60 -14.10
CA VAL A 92 -5.07 5.68 -14.35
C VAL A 92 -5.22 5.06 -15.73
N ARG A 93 -4.23 5.31 -16.58
CA ARG A 93 -4.14 4.73 -17.92
C ARG A 93 -3.72 3.26 -17.89
N SER A 94 -2.75 2.90 -17.05
CA SER A 94 -2.37 1.49 -16.89
C SER A 94 -1.80 1.18 -15.51
N LEU A 95 -2.11 -0.03 -15.03
CA LEU A 95 -1.52 -0.62 -13.84
C LEU A 95 -0.89 -1.97 -14.21
N ARG A 96 0.40 -2.14 -13.90
CA ARG A 96 1.14 -3.36 -14.23
C ARG A 96 1.87 -3.92 -13.02
N PHE A 97 1.73 -5.21 -12.80
CA PHE A 97 2.45 -5.97 -11.78
C PHE A 97 3.55 -6.79 -12.42
N TYR A 98 4.72 -6.86 -11.77
CA TYR A 98 5.87 -7.58 -12.29
C TYR A 98 6.42 -8.57 -11.25
N SER A 99 6.79 -9.76 -11.72
CA SER A 99 7.47 -10.79 -10.92
C SER A 99 8.98 -10.56 -10.77
N ASN A 100 9.51 -9.53 -11.44
CA ASN A 100 10.92 -9.14 -11.38
C ASN A 100 11.07 -7.63 -11.15
N ARG A 101 12.13 -7.23 -10.46
CA ARG A 101 12.47 -5.83 -10.14
C ARG A 101 12.90 -5.00 -11.34
N SER A 102 13.36 -5.63 -12.42
CA SER A 102 13.82 -4.93 -13.62
C SER A 102 12.69 -4.40 -14.51
N ALA A 103 11.43 -4.73 -14.21
CA ALA A 103 10.26 -4.32 -14.98
C ALA A 103 10.29 -4.72 -16.47
N SER A 104 10.93 -5.85 -16.80
CA SER A 104 10.95 -6.35 -18.17
C SER A 104 9.56 -6.80 -18.65
N SER A 105 9.27 -6.65 -19.95
CA SER A 105 8.00 -7.09 -20.55
C SER A 105 7.69 -8.57 -20.32
N ASN A 106 8.72 -9.42 -20.30
CA ASN A 106 8.59 -10.86 -20.06
C ASN A 106 8.26 -11.23 -18.60
N SER A 107 8.23 -10.24 -17.71
CA SER A 107 7.95 -10.44 -16.28
C SER A 107 6.63 -9.83 -15.82
N VAL A 108 5.81 -9.33 -16.75
CA VAL A 108 4.47 -8.83 -16.41
C VAL A 108 3.59 -9.99 -15.96
N ILE A 109 2.93 -9.82 -14.82
CA ILE A 109 1.96 -10.75 -14.29
C ILE A 109 0.58 -10.25 -14.71
N ALA A 110 -0.12 -11.04 -15.53
CA ALA A 110 -1.48 -10.72 -15.97
C ALA A 110 -2.50 -11.04 -14.87
N PRO A 111 -3.26 -10.06 -14.35
CA PRO A 111 -4.37 -10.33 -13.45
C PRO A 111 -5.50 -11.06 -14.19
N SER A 112 -6.25 -11.90 -13.47
CA SER A 112 -7.46 -12.56 -13.97
C SER A 112 -8.71 -11.68 -13.86
N SER A 113 -8.71 -10.71 -12.95
CA SER A 113 -9.78 -9.71 -12.80
C SER A 113 -9.23 -8.42 -12.19
N SER A 114 -9.96 -7.31 -12.37
CA SER A 114 -9.63 -6.03 -11.74
C SER A 114 -10.31 -5.85 -10.39
N LEU A 115 -9.75 -4.96 -9.56
CA LEU A 115 -10.29 -4.51 -8.28
C LEU A 115 -10.27 -2.99 -8.26
N SER A 116 -11.31 -2.35 -7.73
CA SER A 116 -11.39 -0.89 -7.67
C SER A 116 -12.28 -0.41 -6.53
N SER A 117 -11.99 0.81 -6.03
CA SER A 117 -12.84 1.56 -5.10
C SER A 117 -14.11 2.13 -5.74
N GLY A 118 -14.20 2.12 -7.07
CA GLY A 118 -15.27 2.74 -7.85
C GLY A 118 -14.74 3.42 -9.11
N PHE A 119 -15.63 3.71 -10.05
CA PHE A 119 -15.25 4.30 -11.34
C PHE A 119 -16.33 5.19 -11.93
N HIS A 120 -15.92 6.11 -12.80
CA HIS A 120 -16.81 6.90 -13.63
C HIS A 120 -17.37 6.05 -14.78
N PRO A 121 -18.67 6.13 -15.11
CA PRO A 121 -19.27 5.40 -16.23
C PRO A 121 -18.45 5.55 -17.52
N GLY A 122 -18.15 4.43 -18.18
CA GLY A 122 -17.34 4.39 -19.40
C GLY A 122 -15.82 4.25 -19.18
N PHE A 123 -15.33 4.30 -17.94
CA PHE A 123 -13.90 4.16 -17.61
C PHE A 123 -13.67 3.07 -16.54
N PRO A 124 -14.01 1.80 -16.83
CA PRO A 124 -13.93 0.70 -15.88
C PRO A 124 -12.48 0.35 -15.51
N ALA A 125 -12.30 -0.36 -14.39
CA ALA A 125 -10.98 -0.78 -13.94
C ALA A 125 -10.28 -1.77 -14.89
N ASP A 126 -11.05 -2.58 -15.63
CA ASP A 126 -10.52 -3.55 -16.59
C ASP A 126 -9.67 -2.91 -17.69
N ASP A 127 -10.03 -1.70 -18.12
CA ASP A 127 -9.31 -0.97 -19.17
C ASP A 127 -7.88 -0.62 -18.76
N ALA A 128 -7.65 -0.33 -17.47
CA ALA A 128 -6.32 0.00 -16.96
C ALA A 128 -5.53 -1.24 -16.50
N VAL A 129 -6.21 -2.28 -16.02
CA VAL A 129 -5.58 -3.43 -15.34
C VAL A 129 -5.43 -4.63 -16.26
N LEU A 130 -6.48 -4.99 -17.01
CA LEU A 130 -6.51 -6.18 -17.85
C LEU A 130 -6.06 -5.87 -19.29
N LEU A 131 -6.29 -4.62 -19.73
CA LEU A 131 -5.92 -4.14 -21.06
C LEU A 131 -4.89 -2.99 -21.00
N PRO A 132 -3.72 -3.15 -20.34
CA PRO A 132 -2.82 -2.04 -20.05
C PRO A 132 -2.09 -1.44 -21.29
N GLN A 133 -2.39 -1.93 -22.49
CA GLN A 133 -1.95 -1.37 -23.79
C GLN A 133 -3.14 -0.88 -24.64
N GLY A 134 -4.37 -1.00 -24.13
CA GLY A 134 -5.58 -0.56 -24.77
C GLY A 134 -5.73 0.97 -24.76
N PRO A 135 -6.71 1.50 -25.50
CA PRO A 135 -7.01 2.93 -25.53
C PRO A 135 -7.72 3.43 -24.26
N GLY A 136 -8.27 2.52 -23.45
CA GLY A 136 -9.04 2.85 -22.27
C GLY A 136 -8.21 3.29 -21.06
N PHE A 137 -8.91 3.70 -20.02
CA PHE A 137 -8.34 4.06 -18.72
C PHE A 137 -9.38 3.84 -17.64
N TRP A 138 -8.93 3.79 -16.39
CA TRP A 138 -9.79 3.77 -15.22
C TRP A 138 -9.96 5.18 -14.68
N GLY A 139 -11.21 5.63 -14.58
CA GLY A 139 -11.57 6.94 -14.02
C GLY A 139 -12.04 6.80 -12.57
N GLY A 140 -11.10 6.66 -11.64
CA GLY A 140 -11.35 6.25 -10.26
C GLY A 140 -12.21 7.20 -9.44
N ARG A 141 -13.00 6.61 -8.54
CA ARG A 141 -13.74 7.31 -7.48
C ARG A 141 -13.46 6.64 -6.12
N PRO A 142 -13.45 7.41 -5.02
CA PRO A 142 -13.28 6.84 -3.70
C PRO A 142 -14.45 5.91 -3.37
N ASP A 143 -14.16 4.89 -2.58
CA ASP A 143 -15.18 4.02 -2.01
C ASP A 143 -15.94 4.71 -0.87
N ARG A 144 -16.75 3.94 -0.15
CA ARG A 144 -17.53 4.45 0.99
C ARG A 144 -16.67 4.94 2.16
N ASP A 145 -15.45 4.45 2.26
CA ASP A 145 -14.49 4.80 3.32
C ASP A 145 -13.56 5.94 2.87
N GLY A 146 -13.77 6.49 1.67
CA GLY A 146 -12.95 7.56 1.11
C GLY A 146 -11.64 7.07 0.48
N LEU A 147 -11.43 5.76 0.37
CA LEU A 147 -10.21 5.18 -0.19
C LEU A 147 -10.29 5.12 -1.71
N LEU A 148 -9.20 5.51 -2.37
CA LEU A 148 -9.02 5.33 -3.81
C LEU A 148 -8.01 4.23 -4.05
N TYR A 149 -8.44 3.17 -4.74
CA TYR A 149 -7.55 2.10 -5.10
C TYR A 149 -7.89 1.48 -6.45
N LEU A 150 -6.85 0.99 -7.10
CA LEU A 150 -6.91 0.16 -8.29
C LEU A 150 -6.00 -1.05 -8.12
N GLY A 151 -6.47 -2.22 -8.50
CA GLY A 151 -5.75 -3.47 -8.29
C GLY A 151 -6.18 -4.58 -9.21
N GLY A 152 -5.66 -5.76 -8.96
CA GLY A 152 -6.03 -6.97 -9.68
C GLY A 152 -5.95 -8.21 -8.80
N VAL A 153 -6.77 -9.20 -9.16
CA VAL A 153 -6.68 -10.56 -8.64
C VAL A 153 -5.82 -11.37 -9.58
N LEU A 154 -4.85 -12.10 -9.05
CA LEU A 154 -3.94 -12.96 -9.78
C LEU A 154 -4.52 -14.39 -9.86
N PRO A 155 -4.29 -15.13 -10.95
CA PRO A 155 -4.76 -16.51 -11.09
C PRO A 155 -4.08 -17.48 -10.11
N SER A 156 -2.92 -17.11 -9.58
CA SER A 156 -2.19 -17.84 -8.54
C SER A 156 -1.51 -16.87 -7.58
N ALA A 157 -1.29 -17.30 -6.34
CA ALA A 157 -0.56 -16.51 -5.37
C ALA A 157 0.88 -16.32 -5.87
N ALA A 158 1.26 -15.08 -6.14
CA ALA A 158 2.58 -14.74 -6.62
C ALA A 158 3.15 -13.53 -5.86
N PRO A 159 4.48 -13.47 -5.70
CA PRO A 159 5.13 -12.27 -5.21
C PRO A 159 5.14 -11.21 -6.31
N VAL A 160 4.67 -10.01 -5.99
CA VAL A 160 4.90 -8.81 -6.80
C VAL A 160 6.17 -8.15 -6.32
N LEU A 161 7.13 -7.94 -7.22
CA LEU A 161 8.42 -7.32 -6.89
C LEU A 161 8.55 -5.90 -7.42
N TYR A 162 7.73 -5.53 -8.40
CA TYR A 162 7.70 -4.20 -8.97
C TYR A 162 6.30 -3.88 -9.51
N VAL A 163 5.89 -2.62 -9.38
CA VAL A 163 4.60 -2.12 -9.87
C VAL A 163 4.83 -0.82 -10.64
N GLU A 164 4.14 -0.70 -11.76
CA GLU A 164 4.10 0.52 -12.56
C GLU A 164 2.66 1.02 -12.66
N VAL A 165 2.46 2.31 -12.36
CA VAL A 165 1.17 2.99 -12.51
C VAL A 165 1.36 4.17 -13.44
N THR A 166 0.69 4.18 -14.58
CA THR A 166 0.69 5.32 -15.51
C THR A 166 -0.59 6.12 -15.34
N GLU A 167 -0.47 7.35 -14.86
CA GLU A 167 -1.60 8.26 -14.65
C GLU A 167 -1.96 9.00 -15.95
N LEU A 168 -3.25 9.31 -16.11
CA LEU A 168 -3.73 10.25 -17.10
C LEU A 168 -3.63 11.66 -16.51
N GLY A 169 -3.15 12.65 -17.28
CA GLY A 169 -2.99 14.01 -16.76
C GLY A 169 -4.32 14.63 -16.31
N GLY A 170 -4.28 15.51 -15.30
CA GLY A 170 -5.45 16.24 -14.79
C GLY A 170 -5.94 15.77 -13.41
N HIS A 171 -6.03 14.46 -13.18
CA HIS A 171 -6.43 13.88 -11.90
C HIS A 171 -5.43 12.82 -11.44
N VAL A 172 -4.42 13.25 -10.68
CA VAL A 172 -3.28 12.43 -10.28
C VAL A 172 -3.24 12.24 -8.76
N ALA A 173 -2.68 11.12 -8.31
CA ALA A 173 -2.40 10.89 -6.91
C ALA A 173 -1.17 11.70 -6.44
N GLY A 174 -1.23 12.19 -5.21
CA GLY A 174 -0.12 12.87 -4.54
C GLY A 174 0.94 11.89 -4.04
N ALA A 175 0.51 10.74 -3.53
CA ALA A 175 1.36 9.60 -3.22
C ALA A 175 0.59 8.29 -3.45
N VAL A 176 1.32 7.20 -3.62
CA VAL A 176 0.77 5.86 -3.85
C VAL A 176 1.31 4.89 -2.80
N GLU A 177 0.53 3.88 -2.48
CA GLU A 177 0.94 2.81 -1.57
C GLU A 177 0.56 1.46 -2.16
N LEU A 178 1.46 0.48 -2.07
CA LEU A 178 1.16 -0.89 -2.49
C LEU A 178 0.59 -1.67 -1.32
N GLU A 179 -0.54 -2.33 -1.53
CA GLU A 179 -1.13 -3.25 -0.58
C GLU A 179 -1.30 -4.65 -1.18
N ALA A 180 -1.18 -5.66 -0.32
CA ALA A 180 -1.46 -7.06 -0.64
C ALA A 180 -2.53 -7.60 0.30
N LEU A 181 -3.44 -8.42 -0.23
CA LEU A 181 -4.41 -9.13 0.59
C LEU A 181 -3.71 -10.30 1.29
N SER A 182 -3.72 -10.30 2.62
CA SER A 182 -3.18 -11.41 3.41
C SER A 182 -4.07 -12.66 3.33
N LEU A 183 -3.50 -13.81 3.71
CA LEU A 183 -4.25 -15.08 3.80
C LEU A 183 -5.44 -15.01 4.77
N TYR A 184 -5.46 -14.04 5.67
CA TYR A 184 -6.55 -13.80 6.62
C TYR A 184 -7.61 -12.80 6.10
N GLY A 185 -7.55 -12.44 4.81
CA GLY A 185 -8.52 -11.52 4.19
C GLY A 185 -8.35 -10.05 4.56
N ALA A 186 -7.24 -9.67 5.20
CA ALA A 186 -6.93 -8.28 5.53
C ALA A 186 -5.92 -7.70 4.55
N TRP A 187 -6.18 -6.49 4.04
CA TRP A 187 -5.20 -5.71 3.28
C TRP A 187 -4.03 -5.27 4.18
N ARG A 188 -2.82 -5.34 3.64
CA ARG A 188 -1.58 -5.02 4.35
C ARG A 188 -0.71 -4.15 3.45
N SER A 189 -0.24 -3.04 4.00
CA SER A 189 0.82 -2.20 3.43
C SER A 189 2.08 -3.01 3.13
N VAL A 190 2.60 -2.85 1.91
CA VAL A 190 3.83 -3.47 1.45
C VAL A 190 4.92 -2.40 1.37
N PRO A 191 6.05 -2.56 2.09
CA PRO A 191 7.15 -1.61 2.03
C PRO A 191 7.71 -1.49 0.60
N THR A 192 7.67 -0.28 0.04
CA THR A 192 8.14 0.00 -1.32
C THR A 192 9.10 1.18 -1.34
N LYS A 193 10.10 1.11 -2.22
CA LYS A 193 10.85 2.28 -2.67
C LYS A 193 10.12 2.86 -3.87
N GLN A 194 9.65 4.08 -3.74
CA GLN A 194 8.83 4.74 -4.75
C GLN A 194 9.63 5.79 -5.51
N ARG A 195 9.31 5.94 -6.80
CA ARG A 195 9.81 7.02 -7.65
C ARG A 195 8.70 7.44 -8.61
N LYS A 196 8.54 8.75 -8.80
CA LYS A 196 7.65 9.31 -9.81
C LYS A 196 8.47 9.87 -10.97
N ASP A 197 8.23 9.38 -12.20
CA ASP A 197 8.83 9.84 -13.44
C ASP A 197 7.74 10.43 -14.34
N GLY A 198 7.51 11.74 -14.25
CA GLY A 198 6.37 12.38 -14.91
C GLY A 198 5.04 11.87 -14.35
N ASN A 199 4.22 11.26 -15.21
CA ASN A 199 2.93 10.65 -14.83
C ASN A 199 3.06 9.15 -14.48
N VAL A 200 4.27 8.63 -14.34
CA VAL A 200 4.50 7.20 -14.06
C VAL A 200 5.02 7.03 -12.64
N TRP A 201 4.28 6.31 -11.82
CA TRP A 201 4.76 5.80 -10.54
C TRP A 201 5.44 4.45 -10.72
N LYS A 202 6.61 4.32 -10.11
CA LYS A 202 7.41 3.11 -10.09
C LYS A 202 7.64 2.70 -8.65
N LEU A 203 7.02 1.58 -8.25
CA LEU A 203 7.12 1.06 -6.90
C LEU A 203 7.96 -0.21 -6.94
N MET A 204 9.18 -0.13 -6.40
CA MET A 204 10.02 -1.30 -6.23
C MET A 204 9.76 -1.87 -4.84
N VAL A 205 9.28 -3.11 -4.77
CA VAL A 205 9.06 -3.75 -3.49
C VAL A 205 10.42 -4.00 -2.86
N GLY A 206 10.60 -3.45 -1.65
CA GLY A 206 11.87 -3.55 -0.95
C GLY A 206 12.24 -5.02 -0.80
N ALA A 207 13.52 -5.35 -1.04
CA ALA A 207 14.08 -6.41 -0.20
C ALA A 207 13.85 -5.93 1.23
N PRO A 208 13.39 -6.78 2.16
CA PRO A 208 13.35 -6.38 3.56
C PRO A 208 14.78 -5.89 3.84
N SER A 209 14.91 -4.65 4.30
CA SER A 209 16.21 -4.00 4.44
C SER A 209 17.10 -4.93 5.23
N MET A 210 18.09 -5.53 4.56
CA MET A 210 19.10 -6.34 5.22
C MET A 210 19.68 -5.44 6.30
N PRO A 211 19.74 -5.86 7.57
CA PRO A 211 20.59 -5.17 8.52
C PRO A 211 21.98 -5.12 7.88
N SER A 212 22.52 -3.92 7.73
CA SER A 212 23.86 -3.65 7.21
C SER A 212 24.84 -4.71 7.73
N SER A 213 25.65 -5.29 6.83
CA SER A 213 26.53 -6.44 7.04
C SER A 213 27.02 -6.61 8.49
N PRO A 214 27.02 -7.83 9.04
CA PRO A 214 27.58 -8.07 10.36
C PRO A 214 29.03 -7.53 10.40
N PRO A 215 29.45 -6.87 11.49
CA PRO A 215 30.80 -6.35 11.63
C PRO A 215 31.82 -7.48 11.36
N PRO A 216 33.01 -7.15 10.79
CA PRO A 216 34.02 -8.16 10.47
C PRO A 216 34.34 -9.03 11.69
N PRO A 217 34.59 -10.35 11.50
CA PRO A 217 34.82 -11.27 12.60
C PRO A 217 35.99 -10.77 13.46
N SER A 218 35.72 -10.58 14.75
CA SER A 218 36.76 -10.23 15.72
C SER A 218 37.75 -11.40 15.83
N THR A 219 39.04 -11.16 15.57
CA THR A 219 40.12 -12.17 15.63
C THR A 219 40.51 -12.58 17.06
N ASN A 220 39.65 -12.34 18.06
CA ASN A 220 39.97 -12.67 19.45
C ASN A 220 39.77 -14.17 19.68
N PRO A 221 40.79 -14.91 20.16
CA PRO A 221 40.70 -16.33 20.43
C PRO A 221 39.65 -16.59 21.52
N MET A 222 38.59 -17.29 21.13
CA MET A 222 37.42 -17.52 21.97
C MET A 222 37.71 -18.66 22.97
N LYS A 223 37.51 -18.37 24.26
CA LYS A 223 37.62 -19.36 25.34
C LYS A 223 36.46 -20.37 25.21
N PRO A 224 36.72 -21.69 25.29
CA PRO A 224 35.69 -22.70 25.10
C PRO A 224 34.58 -22.59 26.17
N PRO A 225 33.31 -22.72 25.78
CA PRO A 225 32.19 -22.68 26.73
C PRO A 225 32.20 -23.93 27.62
N SER A 226 32.41 -23.72 28.91
CA SER A 226 32.12 -24.71 29.95
C SER A 226 30.63 -24.67 30.27
N SER A 227 29.83 -25.52 29.63
CA SER A 227 28.67 -26.23 30.23
C SER A 227 27.82 -26.89 29.13
N PRO A 228 27.38 -28.14 29.33
CA PRO A 228 26.43 -28.79 28.44
C PRO A 228 25.06 -28.09 28.52
N PRO A 229 24.33 -27.99 27.38
CA PRO A 229 22.97 -27.44 27.38
C PRO A 229 22.01 -28.36 28.17
N PRO A 230 21.01 -27.80 28.86
CA PRO A 230 20.00 -28.59 29.56
C PRO A 230 19.18 -29.44 28.58
N SER A 231 18.84 -30.66 29.00
CA SER A 231 18.00 -31.58 28.23
C SER A 231 16.63 -30.99 27.90
N PRO A 232 16.08 -31.26 26.70
CA PRO A 232 14.79 -30.74 26.29
C PRO A 232 13.66 -31.29 27.17
N THR A 233 12.86 -30.38 27.72
CA THR A 233 11.61 -30.71 28.43
C THR A 233 10.57 -31.19 27.39
N GLU A 234 10.08 -32.42 27.56
CA GLU A 234 8.98 -32.97 26.76
C GLU A 234 7.74 -32.07 26.87
N LEU A 235 7.24 -31.61 25.73
CA LEU A 235 5.99 -30.86 25.64
C LEU A 235 4.79 -31.82 25.71
N PRO A 236 3.74 -31.47 26.46
CA PRO A 236 2.54 -32.30 26.57
C PRO A 236 1.82 -32.44 25.22
N VAL A 237 1.50 -33.69 24.88
CA VAL A 237 0.76 -34.09 23.67
C VAL A 237 -0.65 -33.52 23.75
N GLN A 238 -0.98 -32.63 22.81
CA GLN A 238 -2.32 -32.05 22.69
C GLN A 238 -3.28 -33.07 22.04
N PRO A 239 -4.48 -33.30 22.60
CA PRO A 239 -5.47 -34.20 22.00
C PRO A 239 -5.96 -33.68 20.63
N PRO A 240 -6.36 -34.58 19.72
CA PRO A 240 -6.84 -34.20 18.40
C PRO A 240 -8.10 -33.33 18.50
N PRO A 241 -8.27 -32.34 17.61
CA PRO A 241 -9.46 -31.50 17.59
C PRO A 241 -10.71 -32.34 17.27
N PRO A 242 -11.89 -31.97 17.82
CA PRO A 242 -13.14 -32.64 17.52
C PRO A 242 -13.48 -32.53 16.03
N THR A 243 -13.93 -33.63 15.45
CA THR A 243 -14.37 -33.73 14.05
C THR A 243 -15.55 -32.79 13.82
N SER A 244 -15.42 -31.84 12.89
CA SER A 244 -16.48 -30.90 12.56
C SER A 244 -17.76 -31.63 12.12
N PRO A 245 -18.95 -31.15 12.53
CA PRO A 245 -20.22 -31.73 12.07
C PRO A 245 -20.38 -31.54 10.55
N PRO A 246 -21.12 -32.44 9.88
CA PRO A 246 -21.40 -32.31 8.47
C PRO A 246 -22.19 -31.03 8.19
N TRP A 247 -21.78 -30.30 7.15
CA TRP A 247 -22.47 -29.10 6.69
C TRP A 247 -23.92 -29.42 6.31
N PRO A 248 -24.90 -28.55 6.64
CA PRO A 248 -26.25 -28.72 6.15
C PRO A 248 -26.26 -28.62 4.61
N PRO A 249 -27.18 -29.33 3.94
CA PRO A 249 -27.33 -29.23 2.49
C PRO A 249 -27.65 -27.78 2.10
N LEU A 250 -26.95 -27.28 1.08
CA LEU A 250 -27.18 -25.97 0.50
C LEU A 250 -28.63 -25.87 0.04
N GLN A 251 -29.42 -25.00 0.68
CA GLN A 251 -30.76 -24.68 0.22
C GLN A 251 -30.65 -23.83 -1.06
N PRO A 252 -31.45 -24.10 -2.09
CA PRO A 252 -31.40 -23.36 -3.34
C PRO A 252 -31.86 -21.91 -3.12
N LEU A 253 -31.10 -20.97 -3.69
CA LEU A 253 -31.17 -19.52 -3.42
C LEU A 253 -32.50 -18.82 -3.78
N TRP A 254 -33.48 -19.54 -4.32
CA TRP A 254 -34.75 -18.97 -4.79
C TRP A 254 -35.84 -18.92 -3.70
N GLU A 255 -35.67 -19.59 -2.55
CA GLU A 255 -36.67 -19.59 -1.45
C GLU A 255 -36.57 -18.38 -0.49
N VAL A 256 -35.59 -17.48 -0.66
CA VAL A 256 -35.33 -16.37 0.29
C VAL A 256 -35.91 -15.02 -0.18
N LEU A 257 -36.68 -14.98 -1.27
CA LEU A 257 -37.23 -13.73 -1.83
C LEU A 257 -38.76 -13.75 -2.01
N LEU A 258 -39.48 -14.11 -0.94
CA LEU A 258 -40.93 -13.84 -0.79
C LEU A 258 -41.20 -13.02 0.47
#